data_AF-A0A2D5BDL0-F1
#
_entry.id   AF-A0A2D5BDL0-F1
#
_cell.length_a   1.000
_cell.length_b   1.000
_cell.length_c   1.000
_cell.angle_alpha   90.00
_cell.angle_beta   90.00
_cell.angle_gamma   90.00
#
_symmetry.space_group_name_H-M   'P 1'
#
loop_
_entity.id
_entity.type
_entity.pdbx_description
1 polymer ?
#
loop_
_entity_poly.entity_id
_entity_poly.type
_entity_poly.pdbx_seq_one_letter_code
_entity_poly.pdbx_strand_id
1 'polypeptide(L)'
;MKYFFLFILTSSLLFIFGCEKPDSSSFQFSIKVVDENGVPIQNASVQATAPVLNAIPNFTGQTGVDGIMKDDEGLSLFEYNMPAVLQVTAQKGGNPPVVFGCGYIKLQADSVVNMTIVVLPYVVGVAGC
;
A
#
# COMPACT_ATOMS: atom_id res chain seq x y z
N MET A 1 6.41 47.74 -46.28
CA MET A 1 5.44 47.12 -45.33
C MET A 1 5.05 45.73 -45.84
N LYS A 2 5.91 44.71 -45.69
CA LYS A 2 5.65 43.37 -46.26
C LYS A 2 6.12 42.20 -45.37
N TYR A 3 6.71 42.50 -44.21
CA TYR A 3 7.22 41.49 -43.27
C TYR A 3 6.47 41.47 -41.92
N PHE A 4 5.51 42.37 -41.71
CA PHE A 4 4.78 42.44 -40.43
C PHE A 4 3.68 41.38 -40.31
N PHE A 5 3.24 40.80 -41.43
CA PHE A 5 2.16 39.80 -41.45
C PHE A 5 2.66 38.35 -41.23
N LEU A 6 3.99 38.12 -41.21
CA LEU A 6 4.56 36.77 -41.13
C LEU A 6 4.84 36.31 -39.68
N PHE A 7 4.72 37.20 -38.69
CA PHE A 7 5.05 36.87 -37.30
C PHE A 7 3.86 36.38 -36.46
N ILE A 8 2.64 36.46 -36.98
CA ILE A 8 1.42 36.09 -36.24
C ILE A 8 1.03 34.61 -36.44
N LEU A 9 1.63 33.91 -37.41
CA LEU A 9 1.25 32.54 -37.77
C LEU A 9 2.00 31.44 -37.02
N THR A 10 3.04 31.76 -36.24
CA THR A 10 3.89 30.77 -35.55
C THR A 10 3.60 30.62 -34.05
N SER A 11 2.68 31.40 -33.47
CA SER A 11 2.42 31.39 -32.02
C SER A 11 1.30 30.45 -31.57
N SER A 12 0.61 29.76 -32.48
CA SER A 12 -0.65 29.05 -32.17
C SER A 12 -0.52 27.53 -31.93
N LEU A 13 0.70 26.98 -31.84
CA LEU A 13 0.94 25.52 -31.77
C LEU A 13 1.27 24.97 -30.37
N LEU A 14 1.15 25.75 -29.30
CA LEU A 14 1.62 25.34 -27.95
C LEU A 14 0.52 24.95 -26.94
N PHE A 15 -0.71 24.63 -27.37
CA PHE A 15 -1.83 24.43 -26.43
C PHE A 15 -2.37 22.99 -26.25
N ILE A 16 -1.69 21.93 -26.72
CA ILE A 16 -2.29 20.57 -26.71
C ILE A 16 -1.68 19.57 -25.71
N PHE A 17 -0.84 19.98 -24.77
CA PHE A 17 -0.48 19.10 -23.64
C PHE A 17 -1.51 19.26 -22.52
N GLY A 18 -2.77 18.94 -22.82
CA GLY A 18 -3.76 18.64 -21.79
C GLY A 18 -3.34 17.34 -21.11
N CYS A 19 -2.79 17.44 -19.91
CA CYS A 19 -2.55 16.27 -19.08
C CYS A 19 -3.93 15.79 -18.58
N GLU A 20 -4.54 14.87 -19.33
CA GLU A 20 -5.73 14.15 -18.88
C GLU A 20 -5.30 13.27 -17.70
N LYS A 21 -5.80 13.58 -16.50
CA LYS A 21 -5.61 12.70 -15.35
C LYS A 21 -6.32 11.38 -15.68
N PRO A 22 -5.65 10.22 -15.58
CA PRO A 22 -6.31 8.94 -15.83
C PRO A 22 -7.58 8.83 -14.98
N ASP A 23 -8.69 8.45 -15.62
CA ASP A 23 -10.04 8.40 -15.02
C ASP A 23 -10.15 7.43 -13.83
N SER A 24 -9.14 6.58 -13.62
CA SER A 24 -9.01 5.70 -12.47
C SER A 24 -7.70 5.98 -11.74
N SER A 25 -7.77 6.55 -10.53
CA SER A 25 -6.62 6.58 -9.64
C SER A 25 -6.36 5.19 -9.08
N SER A 26 -5.10 4.72 -9.19
CA SER A 26 -4.67 3.49 -8.53
C SER A 26 -4.25 3.79 -7.09
N PHE A 27 -4.59 2.89 -6.17
CA PHE A 27 -4.23 2.98 -4.77
C PHE A 27 -3.33 1.81 -4.42
N GLN A 28 -2.03 2.04 -4.39
CA GLN A 28 -1.05 0.96 -4.24
C GLN A 28 -0.41 0.96 -2.86
N PHE A 29 -0.09 -0.23 -2.35
CA PHE A 29 0.60 -0.37 -1.08
C PHE A 29 1.48 -1.61 -1.00
N SER A 30 2.46 -1.55 -0.10
CA SER A 30 3.31 -2.68 0.28
C SER A 30 3.50 -2.73 1.79
N ILE A 31 3.59 -3.94 2.35
CA ILE A 31 3.69 -4.16 3.78
C ILE A 31 4.97 -4.95 4.08
N LYS A 32 5.79 -4.40 4.98
CA LYS A 32 6.97 -5.06 5.53
C LYS A 32 6.74 -5.36 7.02
N VAL A 33 7.15 -6.53 7.47
CA VAL A 33 7.06 -6.95 8.87
C VAL A 33 8.46 -7.12 9.44
N VAL A 34 8.70 -6.51 10.59
CA VAL A 34 9.98 -6.54 11.30
C VAL A 34 9.78 -6.74 12.80
N ASP A 35 10.81 -7.19 13.51
CA ASP A 35 10.85 -7.13 14.98
C ASP A 35 11.21 -5.71 15.48
N GLU A 36 11.28 -5.57 16.81
CA GLU A 36 11.67 -4.32 17.50
C GLU A 36 13.07 -3.79 17.12
N ASN A 37 13.94 -4.66 16.60
CA ASN A 37 15.29 -4.32 16.14
C ASN A 37 15.34 -4.02 14.63
N GLY A 38 14.21 -4.07 13.93
CA GLY A 38 14.11 -3.89 12.49
C GLY A 38 14.51 -5.12 11.66
N VAL A 39 14.68 -6.28 12.29
CA VAL A 39 15.00 -7.54 11.60
C VAL A 39 13.75 -8.04 10.88
N PRO A 40 13.82 -8.33 9.58
CA PRO A 40 12.67 -8.86 8.84
C PRO A 40 12.15 -10.18 9.39
N ILE A 41 10.82 -10.27 9.52
CA ILE A 41 10.16 -11.50 9.95
C ILE A 41 9.68 -12.27 8.72
N GLN A 42 10.27 -13.44 8.48
CA GLN A 42 9.84 -14.37 7.45
C GLN A 42 8.64 -15.21 7.89
N ASN A 43 7.77 -15.61 6.94
CA ASN A 43 6.62 -16.50 7.15
C ASN A 43 5.67 -15.99 8.26
N ALA A 44 5.50 -14.67 8.36
CA ALA A 44 4.41 -14.07 9.13
C ALA A 44 3.18 -14.02 8.23
N SER A 45 2.02 -14.40 8.78
CA SER A 45 0.73 -14.17 8.15
C SER A 45 0.36 -12.71 8.31
N VAL A 46 0.01 -12.06 7.20
CA VAL A 46 -0.40 -10.65 7.16
C VAL A 46 -1.78 -10.56 6.55
N GLN A 47 -2.64 -9.73 7.17
CA GLN A 47 -3.94 -9.37 6.64
C GLN A 47 -4.10 -7.86 6.64
N ALA A 48 -4.55 -7.29 5.53
CA ALA A 48 -4.93 -5.88 5.42
C ALA A 48 -6.41 -5.79 4.99
N THR A 49 -7.27 -5.26 5.85
CA THR A 49 -8.71 -5.16 5.59
C THR A 49 -9.29 -3.86 6.13
N ALA A 50 -10.44 -3.41 5.60
CA ALA A 50 -11.12 -2.25 6.18
C ALA A 50 -11.69 -2.60 7.57
N PRO A 51 -11.60 -1.71 8.58
CA PRO A 51 -12.07 -1.98 9.94
C PRO A 51 -13.60 -1.83 10.07
N VAL A 52 -14.35 -2.55 9.24
CA VAL A 52 -15.82 -2.55 9.20
C VAL A 52 -16.34 -3.97 9.03
N LEU A 53 -17.58 -4.23 9.47
CA LEU A 53 -18.22 -5.52 9.23
C LEU A 53 -18.38 -5.76 7.73
N ASN A 54 -18.07 -6.98 7.26
CA ASN A 54 -18.15 -7.40 5.86
C ASN A 54 -17.32 -6.50 4.92
N ALA A 55 -16.11 -6.12 5.36
CA ALA A 55 -15.17 -5.35 4.56
C ALA A 55 -14.94 -5.99 3.18
N ILE A 56 -15.10 -5.18 2.14
CA ILE A 56 -14.84 -5.57 0.76
C ILE A 56 -13.34 -5.77 0.51
N PRO A 57 -12.44 -4.82 0.86
CA PRO A 57 -11.01 -5.07 0.71
C PRO A 57 -10.55 -6.05 1.80
N ASN A 58 -10.00 -7.18 1.38
CA ASN A 58 -9.37 -8.15 2.24
C ASN A 58 -8.15 -8.75 1.52
N PHE A 59 -6.98 -8.24 1.86
CA PHE A 59 -5.71 -8.70 1.31
C PHE A 59 -5.01 -9.59 2.33
N THR A 60 -4.62 -10.78 1.91
CA THR A 60 -3.94 -11.76 2.77
C THR A 60 -2.68 -12.24 2.10
N GLY A 61 -1.67 -12.58 2.90
CA GLY A 61 -0.40 -13.05 2.37
C GLY A 61 0.55 -13.50 3.46
N GLN A 62 1.74 -13.92 3.04
CA GLN A 62 2.83 -14.29 3.93
C GLN A 62 4.10 -13.53 3.58
N THR A 63 4.91 -13.23 4.59
CA THR A 63 6.17 -12.52 4.36
C THR A 63 7.29 -13.43 3.85
N GLY A 64 8.07 -12.91 2.90
CA GLY A 64 9.30 -13.55 2.42
C GLY A 64 10.48 -13.41 3.39
N VAL A 65 11.67 -13.85 2.97
CA VAL A 65 12.94 -13.68 3.73
C VAL A 65 13.29 -12.21 3.99
N ASP A 66 12.77 -11.31 3.16
CA ASP A 66 12.90 -9.86 3.23
C ASP A 66 11.87 -9.20 4.17
N GLY A 67 10.97 -9.99 4.76
CA GLY A 67 9.86 -9.53 5.59
C GLY A 67 8.75 -8.84 4.81
N ILE A 68 8.81 -8.85 3.48
CA ILE A 68 7.79 -8.20 2.63
C ILE A 68 6.66 -9.20 2.40
N MET A 69 5.43 -8.76 2.65
CA MET A 69 4.22 -9.52 2.39
C MET A 69 4.12 -9.85 0.90
N LYS A 70 3.83 -11.11 0.59
CA LYS A 70 3.48 -11.60 -0.75
C LYS A 70 2.16 -12.36 -0.69
N ASP A 71 1.33 -12.21 -1.71
CA ASP A 71 0.16 -13.05 -1.90
C ASP A 71 0.52 -14.44 -2.46
N ASP A 72 -0.50 -15.25 -2.74
CA ASP A 72 -0.35 -16.59 -3.29
C ASP A 72 0.27 -16.61 -4.70
N GLU A 73 0.23 -15.48 -5.42
CA GLU A 73 0.84 -15.28 -6.74
C GLU A 73 2.30 -14.76 -6.63
N GLY A 74 2.75 -14.43 -5.42
CA GLY A 74 4.09 -13.91 -5.14
C GLY A 74 4.22 -12.39 -5.33
N LEU A 75 3.10 -11.66 -5.51
CA LEU A 75 3.09 -10.21 -5.68
C LEU A 75 3.22 -9.51 -4.32
N SER A 76 4.04 -8.46 -4.28
CA SER A 76 4.31 -7.66 -3.06
C SER A 76 3.78 -6.22 -3.11
N LEU A 77 3.20 -5.86 -4.26
CA LEU A 77 2.56 -4.58 -4.50
C LEU A 77 1.08 -4.84 -4.71
N PHE A 78 0.27 -4.42 -3.74
CA PHE A 78 -1.16 -4.59 -3.75
C PHE A 78 -1.82 -3.35 -4.32
N GLU A 79 -2.92 -3.54 -5.03
CA GLU A 79 -3.67 -2.45 -5.64
C GLU A 79 -5.14 -2.49 -5.25
N TYR A 80 -5.70 -1.32 -4.98
CA TYR A 80 -7.12 -1.12 -4.79
C TYR A 80 -7.61 0.04 -5.65
N ASN A 81 -8.90 0.05 -5.97
CA ASN A 81 -9.51 1.00 -6.90
C ASN A 81 -10.23 2.17 -6.19
N MET A 82 -10.21 2.20 -4.85
CA MET A 82 -10.91 3.21 -4.05
C MET A 82 -10.04 3.70 -2.89
N PRO A 83 -10.25 4.94 -2.41
CA PRO A 83 -9.61 5.40 -1.19
C PRO A 83 -10.09 4.58 0.01
N ALA A 84 -9.15 4.09 0.81
CA ALA A 84 -9.46 3.31 2.01
C ALA A 84 -8.42 3.53 3.12
N VAL A 85 -8.84 3.27 4.35
CA VAL A 85 -7.95 3.04 5.49
C VAL A 85 -8.04 1.56 5.82
N LEU A 86 -6.94 0.84 5.71
CA LEU A 86 -6.87 -0.59 6.00
C LEU A 86 -6.23 -0.79 7.37
N GLN A 87 -6.85 -1.62 8.21
CA GLN A 87 -6.21 -2.21 9.37
C GLN A 87 -5.34 -3.36 8.89
N VAL A 88 -4.07 -3.31 9.25
CA VAL A 88 -3.07 -4.33 8.93
C VAL A 88 -2.76 -5.09 10.21
N THR A 89 -2.87 -6.41 10.19
CA THR A 89 -2.42 -7.30 11.25
C THR A 89 -1.32 -8.21 10.71
N ALA A 90 -0.30 -8.48 11.52
CA ALA A 90 0.78 -9.39 11.21
C ALA A 90 1.04 -10.30 12.41
N GLN A 91 1.11 -11.60 12.17
CA GLN A 91 1.34 -12.58 13.22
C GLN A 91 2.19 -13.75 12.74
N LYS A 92 2.96 -14.33 13.66
CA LYS A 92 3.75 -15.54 13.40
C LYS A 92 3.69 -16.47 14.61
N GLY A 93 3.61 -17.77 14.34
CA GLY A 93 3.52 -18.81 15.36
C GLY A 93 2.24 -19.62 15.23
N GLY A 94 1.95 -20.43 16.25
CA GLY A 94 0.73 -21.22 16.33
C GLY A 94 -0.46 -20.41 16.83
N ASN A 95 -1.35 -21.09 17.57
CA ASN A 95 -2.46 -20.46 18.25
C ASN A 95 -2.33 -20.74 19.77
N PRO A 96 -1.99 -19.74 20.61
CA PRO A 96 -1.80 -18.33 20.27
C PRO A 96 -0.51 -18.05 19.47
N PRO A 97 -0.43 -16.91 18.75
CA PRO A 97 0.78 -16.53 18.03
C PRO A 97 1.94 -16.26 19.00
N VAL A 98 3.18 -16.35 18.50
CA VAL A 98 4.39 -16.04 19.28
C VAL A 98 4.68 -14.55 19.23
N VAL A 99 4.42 -13.93 18.07
CA VAL A 99 4.53 -12.49 17.86
C VAL A 99 3.30 -11.96 17.15
N PHE A 100 2.92 -10.74 17.50
CA PHE A 100 1.78 -10.03 16.93
C PHE A 100 2.12 -8.55 16.78
N GLY A 101 1.62 -7.94 15.71
CA GLY A 101 1.71 -6.52 15.48
C GLY A 101 0.58 -6.06 14.56
N CYS A 102 0.26 -4.78 14.62
CA CYS A 102 -0.72 -4.21 13.73
C CYS A 102 -0.55 -2.70 13.56
N GLY A 103 -1.29 -2.15 12.62
CA GLY A 103 -1.32 -0.72 12.33
C GLY A 103 -2.40 -0.37 11.32
N TYR A 104 -2.44 0.90 10.94
CA TYR A 104 -3.38 1.41 9.94
C TYR A 104 -2.64 2.06 8.79
N ILE A 105 -3.02 1.71 7.57
CA ILE A 105 -2.49 2.32 6.35
C ILE A 105 -3.60 3.11 5.68
N LYS A 106 -3.35 4.39 5.40
CA LYS A 106 -4.24 5.23 4.58
C LYS A 106 -3.73 5.21 3.14
N LEU A 107 -4.53 4.68 2.23
CA LEU A 107 -4.18 4.63 0.82
C LEU A 107 -4.17 6.03 0.20
N GLN A 108 -3.24 6.25 -0.74
CA GLN A 108 -3.06 7.51 -1.43
C GLN A 108 -3.20 7.29 -2.93
N ALA A 109 -3.95 8.16 -3.59
CA ALA A 109 -4.15 8.08 -5.03
C ALA A 109 -2.82 8.30 -5.76
N ASP A 110 -2.57 7.48 -6.78
CA ASP A 110 -1.45 7.62 -7.71
C ASP A 110 -0.08 7.54 -7.00
N SER A 111 -0.03 6.84 -5.85
CA SER A 111 1.16 6.68 -5.01
C SER A 111 1.22 5.27 -4.40
N VAL A 112 2.44 4.81 -4.13
CA VAL A 112 2.71 3.58 -3.38
C VAL A 112 2.95 3.90 -1.92
N VAL A 113 2.05 3.43 -1.05
CA VAL A 113 2.20 3.57 0.39
C VAL A 113 2.95 2.37 0.97
N ASN A 114 4.13 2.60 1.53
CA ASN A 114 4.93 1.56 2.18
C ASN A 114 4.67 1.58 3.68
N MET A 115 4.15 0.48 4.23
CA MET A 115 3.89 0.31 5.66
C MET A 115 4.89 -0.66 6.27
N THR A 116 5.44 -0.31 7.44
CA THR A 116 6.21 -1.26 8.26
C THR A 116 5.42 -1.59 9.52
N ILE A 117 5.17 -2.88 9.74
CA ILE A 117 4.57 -3.41 10.96
C ILE A 117 5.69 -3.95 11.84
N VAL A 118 5.80 -3.41 13.04
CA VAL A 118 6.68 -3.93 14.08
C VAL A 118 5.88 -4.94 14.90
N VAL A 119 6.35 -6.20 14.95
CA VAL A 119 5.74 -7.23 15.79
C VAL A 119 6.48 -7.33 17.12
N LEU A 120 5.71 -7.57 18.18
CA LEU A 120 6.21 -7.77 19.53
C LEU A 120 5.83 -9.17 20.02
N PRO A 121 6.51 -9.71 21.05
CA PRO A 121 6.08 -10.93 21.72
C PRO A 121 4.60 -10.85 22.10
N TYR A 122 3.85 -11.88 21.75
CA TYR A 122 2.42 -11.92 22.02
C TYR A 122 2.16 -12.04 23.53
N VAL A 123 1.32 -11.17 24.05
CA VAL A 123 0.86 -11.18 25.44
C VAL A 123 -0.65 -11.30 25.46
N VAL A 124 -1.16 -12.37 26.10
CA VAL A 124 -2.59 -12.62 26.23
C VAL A 124 -3.26 -11.43 26.94
N GLY A 125 -4.36 -10.93 26.37
CA GLY A 125 -5.12 -9.82 26.94
C GLY A 125 -4.56 -8.43 26.58
N VAL A 126 -3.43 -8.36 25.88
CA VAL A 126 -2.91 -7.13 25.27
C VAL A 126 -3.15 -7.22 23.76
N ALA A 127 -4.42 -7.11 23.36
CA ALA A 127 -4.77 -6.93 21.96
C ALA A 127 -4.88 -5.42 21.69
N GLY A 128 -4.08 -4.88 20.78
CA GLY A 128 -4.07 -3.44 20.53
C GLY A 128 -3.81 -3.08 19.08
N CYS A 129 -4.89 -3.04 18.30
CA CYS A 129 -5.22 -2.00 17.33
C CYS A 129 -6.71 -1.70 17.58
#